data_AF-A0A7S2THB6-F1
#
_entry.id   AF-A0A7S2THB6-F1
#
_cell.length_a   1.000
_cell.length_b   1.000
_cell.length_c   1.000
_cell.angle_alpha   90.00
_cell.angle_beta   90.00
_cell.angle_gamma   90.00
#
_symmetry.space_group_name_H-M   'P 1'
#
loop_
_entity.id
_entity.type
_entity.pdbx_description
1 polymer ?
#
loop_
_entity_poly.entity_id
_entity_poly.type
_entity_poly.pdbx_seq_one_letter_code
_entity_poly.pdbx_strand_id
1 'polypeptide(L)'
;VGGTPHTWGSRSLCYKCRTPKEGGGGGGGGACSVFVWFRPCGAGSWANDVWWDNFDEIAETNRIVLISPVVSKNRCYLRHPGCHEVSRGCWDGYGQLGEDYALQSGKHMRLVGDVLRSFLKAYGVD
;
A
#
# COMPACT_ATOMS: atom_id res chain seq x y z
N VAL A 1 7.92 27.32 6.84
CA VAL A 1 8.93 26.75 5.91
C VAL A 1 8.38 25.42 5.41
N GLY A 2 7.96 25.39 4.14
CA GLY A 2 7.19 24.30 3.54
C GLY A 2 7.98 22.99 3.42
N GLY A 3 7.41 21.89 3.92
CA GLY A 3 7.94 20.55 3.69
C GLY A 3 7.59 20.08 2.29
N THR A 4 8.56 19.49 1.59
CA THR A 4 8.31 18.77 0.34
C THR A 4 7.22 17.71 0.57
N PRO A 5 6.11 17.71 -0.19
CA PRO A 5 5.10 16.67 -0.07
C PRO A 5 5.76 15.34 -0.45
N HIS A 6 5.58 14.33 0.41
CA HIS A 6 5.96 12.96 0.10
C HIS A 6 5.09 12.49 -1.08
N THR A 7 5.66 12.51 -2.29
CA THR A 7 4.97 12.03 -3.49
C THR A 7 4.82 10.51 -3.39
N TRP A 8 3.57 10.07 -3.44
CA TRP A 8 3.15 8.68 -3.34
C TRP A 8 2.61 8.19 -4.68
N GLY A 9 2.91 6.94 -5.04
CA GLY A 9 2.31 6.26 -6.18
C GLY A 9 1.63 4.99 -5.69
N SER A 10 0.32 4.90 -5.85
CA SER A 10 -0.44 3.66 -5.62
C SER A 10 -0.81 3.05 -6.97
N ARG A 11 -0.41 1.80 -7.23
CA ARG A 11 -1.07 0.98 -8.26
C ARG A 11 -2.14 0.15 -7.56
N SER A 12 -3.39 0.31 -7.97
CA SER A 12 -4.49 -0.58 -7.62
C SER A 12 -4.96 -1.26 -8.89
N LEU A 13 -4.69 -2.56 -9.03
CA LEU A 13 -5.08 -3.38 -10.17
C LEU A 13 -6.09 -4.43 -9.67
N CYS A 14 -7.33 -4.34 -10.16
CA CYS A 14 -8.26 -5.47 -10.22
C CYS A 14 -9.33 -5.15 -11.26
N TYR A 15 -9.16 -5.65 -12.49
CA TYR A 15 -10.13 -5.43 -13.57
C TYR A 15 -11.50 -6.06 -13.29
N LYS A 16 -11.55 -7.17 -12.53
CA LYS A 16 -12.80 -7.88 -12.20
C LYS A 16 -13.60 -7.24 -11.04
N CYS A 17 -13.00 -6.29 -10.33
CA CYS A 17 -13.63 -5.62 -9.19
C CYS A 17 -14.45 -4.37 -9.61
N ARG A 18 -14.36 -3.95 -10.89
CA ARG A 18 -14.97 -2.71 -11.39
C ARG A 18 -16.18 -2.87 -12.30
N THR A 19 -16.50 -4.08 -12.73
CA THR A 19 -17.61 -4.32 -13.66
C THR A 19 -18.74 -5.06 -12.97
N PRO A 20 -19.92 -4.44 -12.78
CA PRO A 20 -21.16 -5.22 -12.72
C PRO A 20 -21.17 -6.07 -13.99
N LYS A 21 -21.21 -7.39 -13.88
CA LYS A 21 -21.37 -8.25 -15.06
C LYS A 21 -22.79 -8.02 -15.61
N GLU A 22 -22.90 -7.19 -16.65
CA GLU A 22 -24.09 -7.17 -17.50
C GLU A 22 -24.08 -8.45 -18.35
N GLY A 23 -24.87 -9.43 -17.95
CA GLY A 23 -25.01 -10.70 -18.69
C GLY A 23 -24.90 -11.91 -17.79
N GLY A 24 -26.06 -12.55 -17.58
CA GLY A 24 -26.24 -13.70 -16.70
C GLY A 24 -25.34 -14.89 -17.05
N GLY A 25 -24.80 -15.50 -15.99
CA GLY A 25 -23.98 -16.70 -16.08
C GLY A 25 -23.38 -17.05 -14.73
N GLY A 26 -24.23 -17.53 -13.81
CA GLY A 26 -23.99 -18.49 -12.72
C GLY A 26 -22.64 -18.62 -12.01
N GLY A 27 -21.79 -17.61 -11.94
CA GLY A 27 -20.55 -17.63 -11.15
C GLY A 27 -20.73 -16.74 -9.92
N GLY A 28 -20.94 -17.34 -8.75
CA GLY A 28 -21.28 -16.66 -7.49
C GLY A 28 -20.59 -15.30 -7.33
N GLY A 29 -21.39 -14.25 -7.19
CA GLY A 29 -20.98 -12.87 -6.92
C GLY A 29 -20.36 -12.74 -5.53
N GLY A 30 -19.19 -13.33 -5.36
CA GLY A 30 -18.43 -13.27 -4.12
C GLY A 30 -17.69 -11.94 -4.03
N ALA A 31 -17.73 -11.33 -2.85
CA ALA A 31 -17.01 -10.10 -2.54
C ALA A 31 -15.53 -10.22 -2.88
N CYS A 32 -14.93 -9.11 -3.30
CA CYS A 32 -13.48 -9.02 -3.46
C CYS A 32 -12.80 -8.94 -2.10
N SER A 33 -11.63 -9.55 -1.96
CA SER A 33 -10.76 -9.34 -0.81
C SER A 33 -9.75 -8.24 -1.12
N VAL A 34 -9.20 -7.61 -0.08
CA VAL A 34 -8.12 -6.61 -0.23
C VAL A 34 -6.85 -7.21 0.35
N PHE A 35 -5.76 -7.15 -0.40
CA PHE A 35 -4.44 -7.56 0.05
C PHE A 35 -3.48 -6.38 -0.03
N VAL A 36 -2.86 -6.03 1.11
CA VAL A 36 -1.89 -4.95 1.20
C VAL A 36 -0.48 -5.54 1.21
N TRP A 37 0.31 -5.22 0.20
CA TRP A 37 1.68 -5.71 0.07
C TRP A 37 2.70 -4.61 0.39
N PHE A 38 3.45 -4.82 1.46
CA PHE A 38 4.51 -3.91 1.88
C PHE A 38 5.82 -4.26 1.17
N ARG A 39 6.24 -3.41 0.23
CA ARG A 39 7.51 -3.60 -0.49
C ARG A 39 8.73 -3.49 0.43
N PRO A 40 9.81 -4.24 0.14
CA PRO A 40 11.05 -4.14 0.90
C PRO A 40 11.74 -2.79 0.69
N CYS A 41 12.73 -2.52 1.54
CA CYS A 41 13.60 -1.35 1.45
C CYS A 41 14.17 -1.12 0.05
N GLY A 42 14.13 0.11 -0.43
CA GLY A 42 14.81 0.49 -1.68
C GLY A 42 14.15 -0.05 -2.95
N ALA A 43 13.04 -0.79 -2.82
CA ALA A 43 12.16 -1.10 -3.93
C ALA A 43 11.46 0.20 -4.36
N GLY A 44 12.11 0.97 -5.23
CA GLY A 44 11.48 2.13 -5.87
C GLY A 44 10.25 1.71 -6.68
N SER A 45 9.54 2.68 -7.28
CA SER A 45 8.35 2.44 -8.12
C SER A 45 8.58 1.53 -9.34
N TRP A 46 9.83 1.12 -9.60
CA TRP A 46 10.29 0.37 -10.77
C TRP A 46 11.15 -0.85 -10.41
N ALA A 47 11.28 -1.20 -9.12
CA ALA A 47 11.99 -2.43 -8.78
C ALA A 47 11.15 -3.61 -9.29
N ASN A 48 11.73 -4.31 -10.27
CA ASN A 48 11.29 -5.60 -10.77
C ASN A 48 11.47 -6.61 -9.64
N ASP A 49 10.58 -6.59 -8.66
CA ASP A 49 10.47 -7.66 -7.69
C ASP A 49 10.06 -8.90 -8.50
N VAL A 50 11.03 -9.74 -8.85
CA VAL A 50 10.83 -11.01 -9.57
C VAL A 50 9.82 -11.92 -8.83
N TRP A 51 9.63 -11.70 -7.53
CA TRP A 51 8.59 -12.33 -6.73
C TRP A 51 7.16 -11.90 -7.08
N TRP A 52 7.00 -10.84 -7.89
CA TRP A 52 5.71 -10.23 -8.23
C TRP A 52 5.17 -10.63 -9.61
N ASP A 53 5.98 -11.25 -10.45
CA ASP A 53 5.65 -11.43 -11.88
C ASP A 53 4.33 -12.20 -12.12
N ASN A 54 3.81 -12.91 -11.10
CA ASN A 54 2.53 -13.65 -11.19
C ASN A 54 1.46 -13.17 -10.20
N PHE A 55 1.76 -12.24 -9.29
CA PHE A 55 0.80 -11.92 -8.22
C PHE A 55 -0.37 -11.08 -8.73
N ASP A 56 -0.17 -10.31 -9.80
CA ASP A 56 -1.26 -9.62 -10.51
C ASP A 56 -2.25 -10.64 -11.11
N GLU A 57 -1.74 -11.71 -11.75
CA GLU A 57 -2.57 -12.79 -12.30
C GLU A 57 -3.31 -13.57 -11.20
N ILE A 58 -2.62 -13.87 -10.09
CA ILE A 58 -3.24 -14.50 -8.92
C ILE A 58 -4.34 -13.60 -8.36
N ALA A 59 -4.08 -12.31 -8.19
CA ALA A 59 -5.05 -11.36 -7.66
C ALA A 59 -6.28 -11.25 -8.57
N GLU A 60 -6.08 -11.18 -9.89
CA GLU A 60 -7.16 -11.16 -10.87
C GLU A 60 -7.98 -12.46 -10.88
N THR A 61 -7.34 -13.61 -10.71
CA THR A 61 -8.02 -14.90 -10.69
C THR A 61 -8.81 -15.10 -9.39
N ASN A 62 -8.31 -14.57 -8.28
CA ASN A 62 -8.87 -14.78 -6.94
C ASN A 62 -9.70 -13.61 -6.40
N ARG A 63 -10.03 -12.61 -7.25
CA ARG A 63 -10.81 -11.42 -6.86
C ARG A 63 -10.18 -10.63 -5.71
N ILE A 64 -8.87 -10.46 -5.76
CA ILE A 64 -8.11 -9.70 -4.79
C ILE A 64 -7.82 -8.32 -5.37
N VAL A 65 -8.14 -7.26 -4.63
CA VAL A 65 -7.59 -5.94 -4.89
C VAL A 65 -6.24 -5.84 -4.21
N LEU A 66 -5.20 -5.69 -5.01
CA LEU A 66 -3.87 -5.41 -4.50
C LEU A 66 -3.69 -3.91 -4.22
N ILE A 67 -3.21 -3.59 -3.02
CA ILE A 67 -2.68 -2.27 -2.68
C ILE A 67 -1.21 -2.44 -2.32
N SER A 68 -0.32 -1.89 -3.13
CA SER A 68 1.13 -1.94 -2.89
C SER A 68 1.64 -0.55 -2.51
N PRO A 69 1.56 -0.14 -1.23
CA PRO A 69 2.16 1.09 -0.78
C PRO A 69 3.68 1.14 -1.02
N VAL A 70 4.22 2.34 -1.28
CA VAL A 70 5.66 2.56 -1.48
C VAL A 70 6.17 3.67 -0.57
N VAL A 71 7.27 3.42 0.14
CA VAL A 71 7.99 4.47 0.88
C VAL A 71 9.10 5.01 0.00
N SER A 72 8.96 6.27 -0.41
CA SER A 72 10.00 6.97 -1.16
C SER A 72 11.20 7.32 -0.29
N LYS A 73 12.40 7.21 -0.85
CA LYS A 73 13.63 7.75 -0.27
C LYS A 73 13.42 9.21 0.11
N ASN A 74 13.90 9.60 1.29
CA ASN A 74 13.69 10.95 1.81
C ASN A 74 14.83 11.35 2.76
N ARG A 75 14.82 12.60 3.24
CA ARG A 75 15.82 13.14 4.17
C ARG A 75 15.30 13.21 5.61
N CYS A 76 14.58 12.19 6.08
CA CYS A 76 14.03 12.19 7.44
C CYS A 76 15.09 12.35 8.55
N TYR A 77 16.34 11.94 8.28
CA TYR A 77 17.48 12.13 9.19
C TYR A 77 17.72 13.60 9.59
N LEU A 78 17.22 14.58 8.82
CA LEU A 78 17.28 16.00 9.17
C LEU A 78 16.37 16.36 10.35
N ARG A 79 15.35 15.55 10.64
CA ARG A 79 14.36 15.79 11.71
C ARG A 79 14.36 14.69 12.77
N HIS A 80 14.82 13.50 12.39
CA HIS A 80 14.84 12.30 13.22
C HIS A 80 16.23 11.68 13.16
N PRO A 81 17.15 12.04 14.08
CA PRO A 81 18.44 11.38 14.20
C PRO A 81 18.25 9.86 14.31
N GLY A 82 18.96 9.07 13.49
CA GLY A 82 18.79 7.60 13.45
C GLY A 82 17.76 7.08 12.44
N CYS A 83 17.09 7.96 11.67
CA CYS A 83 16.12 7.58 10.63
C CYS A 83 16.77 7.04 9.33
N HIS A 84 17.74 6.13 9.47
CA HIS A 84 18.54 5.65 8.34
C HIS A 84 17.75 4.74 7.40
N GLU A 85 16.91 3.84 7.92
CA GLU A 85 16.17 2.89 7.09
C GLU A 85 15.05 3.60 6.33
N VAL A 86 14.25 4.43 7.00
CA VAL A 86 13.21 5.20 6.31
C VAL A 86 13.80 6.16 5.27
N SER A 87 14.99 6.74 5.52
CA SER A 87 15.67 7.58 4.51
C SER A 87 16.03 6.81 3.23
N ARG A 88 16.26 5.50 3.34
CA ARG A 88 16.53 4.58 2.23
C ARG A 88 15.27 4.07 1.52
N GLY A 89 14.09 4.51 1.96
CA GLY A 89 12.80 4.05 1.44
C GLY A 89 12.31 2.75 2.10
N CYS A 90 12.71 2.48 3.33
CA CYS A 90 12.15 1.39 4.12
C CYS A 90 10.87 1.82 4.85
N TRP A 91 10.06 0.83 5.19
CA TRP A 91 9.05 0.99 6.22
C TRP A 91 9.69 1.34 7.56
N ASP A 92 8.96 2.10 8.37
CA ASP A 92 9.40 2.40 9.73
C ASP A 92 9.09 1.18 10.59
N GLY A 93 9.99 0.19 10.57
CA GLY A 93 9.89 -1.03 11.37
C GLY A 93 10.58 -0.94 12.73
N TYR A 94 11.19 0.21 13.04
CA TYR A 94 12.03 0.38 14.24
C TYR A 94 11.62 1.60 15.08
N GLY A 95 10.52 2.28 14.76
CA GLY A 95 10.10 3.51 15.45
C GLY A 95 11.00 4.71 15.18
N GLN A 96 11.65 4.75 14.02
CA GLN A 96 12.53 5.83 13.60
C GLN A 96 11.81 7.16 13.37
N LEU A 97 10.48 7.15 13.19
CA LEU A 97 9.69 8.36 12.98
C LEU A 97 8.99 8.89 14.23
N GLY A 98 9.04 8.15 15.35
CA GLY A 98 8.40 8.50 16.62
C GLY A 98 8.08 7.30 17.50
N GLU A 99 7.74 7.60 18.75
CA GLU A 99 7.34 6.62 19.79
C GLU A 99 5.99 5.95 19.48
N ASP A 100 5.18 6.58 18.61
CA ASP A 100 3.87 6.10 18.19
C ASP A 100 3.91 4.81 17.36
N TYR A 101 5.09 4.37 16.91
CA TYR A 101 5.29 3.06 16.30
C TYR A 101 4.84 1.91 17.22
N ALA A 102 5.21 1.94 18.50
CA ALA A 102 4.85 0.90 19.47
C ALA A 102 3.32 0.82 19.70
N LEU A 103 2.63 1.95 19.50
CA LEU A 103 1.18 2.06 19.60
C LEU A 103 0.46 1.62 18.30
N GLN A 104 1.21 1.13 17.31
CA GLN A 104 0.71 0.80 15.97
C GLN A 104 -0.03 1.96 15.29
N SER A 105 0.26 3.20 15.73
CA SER A 105 -0.32 4.44 15.21
C SER A 105 0.74 5.35 14.57
N GLY A 106 1.94 4.80 14.40
CA GLY A 106 3.07 5.38 13.69
C GLY A 106 2.68 5.94 12.33
N LYS A 107 3.36 7.00 11.90
CA LYS A 107 3.03 7.77 10.69
C LYS A 107 2.76 6.90 9.45
N HIS A 108 3.59 5.87 9.21
CA HIS A 108 3.41 4.96 8.08
C HIS A 108 2.18 4.05 8.22
N MET A 109 1.94 3.47 9.41
CA MET A 109 0.77 2.62 9.66
C MET A 109 -0.54 3.41 9.57
N ARG A 110 -0.55 4.62 10.13
CA ARG A 110 -1.69 5.53 10.07
C ARG A 110 -2.07 5.87 8.63
N LEU A 111 -1.08 6.25 7.82
CA LEU A 111 -1.28 6.55 6.41
C LEU A 111 -1.87 5.36 5.65
N VAL A 112 -1.32 4.16 5.84
CA VAL A 112 -1.83 2.94 5.18
C VAL A 112 -3.26 2.65 5.63
N GLY A 113 -3.56 2.79 6.92
CA GLY A 113 -4.92 2.66 7.44
C GLY A 113 -5.89 3.68 6.86
N ASP A 114 -5.47 4.92 6.66
CA ASP A 114 -6.30 5.98 6.06
C ASP A 114 -6.58 5.71 4.57
N VAL A 115 -5.58 5.24 3.82
CA VAL A 115 -5.75 4.81 2.42
C VAL A 115 -6.72 3.63 2.35
N LEU A 116 -6.55 2.62 3.20
CA LEU A 116 -7.42 1.45 3.22
C LEU A 116 -8.86 1.83 3.59
N ARG A 117 -9.07 2.65 4.63
CA ARG A 117 -10.40 3.15 5.01
C ARG A 117 -11.03 3.95 3.89
N SER A 118 -10.28 4.85 3.25
CA SER A 118 -10.79 5.66 2.14
C SER A 118 -11.16 4.80 0.94
N PHE A 119 -10.34 3.79 0.64
CA PHE A 119 -10.61 2.81 -0.40
C PHE A 119 -11.90 2.04 -0.09
N LEU A 120 -11.99 1.41 1.08
CA LEU A 120 -13.15 0.61 1.50
C LEU A 120 -14.45 1.43 1.50
N LYS A 121 -14.40 2.66 2.02
CA LYS A 121 -15.52 3.59 2.01
C LYS A 121 -16.01 3.92 0.59
N ALA A 122 -15.10 4.06 -0.38
CA ALA A 122 -15.46 4.32 -1.78
C ALA A 122 -16.23 3.14 -2.42
N TYR A 123 -16.18 1.96 -1.81
CA TYR A 123 -16.92 0.76 -2.23
C TYR A 123 -18.06 0.40 -1.26
N GLY A 124 -18.45 1.29 -0.34
CA GLY A 124 -19.57 1.07 0.58
C GLY A 124 -19.30 0.03 1.66
N VAL A 125 -18.02 -0.16 2.02
CA VAL A 125 -17.63 -0.98 3.17
C VAL A 125 -17.38 -0.06 4.35
N ASP A 126 -18.21 -0.18 5.38
CA ASP A 126 -18.20 0.62 6.62
C ASP A 126 -17.38 -0.02 7.74
#